data_AF-A0A3D5IEA7-F1
#
_entry.id   AF-A0A3D5IEA7-F1
#
_cell.length_a   1.000
_cell.length_b   1.000
_cell.length_c   1.000
_cell.angle_alpha   90.00
_cell.angle_beta   90.00
_cell.angle_gamma   90.00
#
_symmetry.space_group_name_H-M   'P 1'
#
loop_
_entity.id
_entity.type
_entity.pdbx_description
1 polymer ?
#
loop_
_entity_poly.entity_id
_entity_poly.type
_entity_poly.pdbx_seq_one_letter_code
_entity_poly.pdbx_strand_id
1 'polypeptide(L)'
;MQVLHILLLVFIISCAVSVSLTKNLLTALVIFMGQSLAMSVIWILLESPDLAITEAAVGAGITSLLLFVTLKKIHAIDIQKGTDKTTNNVQEGVTRHGEDQE
;
A
#
# COMPACT_ATOMS: atom_id res chain seq x y z
N MET A 1 -26.06 16.37 17.60
CA MET A 1 -24.92 15.54 18.05
C MET A 1 -24.95 14.12 17.48
N GLN A 2 -26.05 13.36 17.54
CA GLN A 2 -26.08 11.97 17.05
C GLN A 2 -25.93 11.81 15.52
N VAL A 3 -26.47 12.75 14.73
CA VAL A 3 -26.43 12.69 13.25
C VAL A 3 -24.99 12.69 12.72
N LEU A 4 -24.10 13.46 13.33
CA LEU A 4 -22.70 13.56 12.92
C LEU A 4 -21.94 12.26 13.23
N HIS A 5 -22.19 11.65 14.39
CA HIS A 5 -21.62 10.34 14.74
C HIS A 5 -22.08 9.24 13.76
N ILE A 6 -23.37 9.20 13.43
CA ILE A 6 -23.93 8.22 12.49
C ILE A 6 -23.36 8.44 11.09
N LEU A 7 -23.28 9.68 10.62
CA LEU A 7 -22.70 10.02 9.31
C LEU A 7 -21.23 9.56 9.21
N LEU A 8 -20.44 9.81 10.25
CA LEU A 8 -19.01 9.49 10.25
C LEU A 8 -18.78 7.97 10.39
N LEU A 9 -19.63 7.27 11.13
CA LEU A 9 -19.60 5.81 11.22
C LEU A 9 -19.92 5.16 9.87
N VAL A 10 -20.96 5.64 9.16
CA VAL A 10 -21.30 5.19 7.80
C VAL A 10 -20.16 5.50 6.82
N PHE A 11 -19.55 6.68 6.94
CA PHE A 11 -18.41 7.08 6.11
C PHE A 11 -17.21 6.13 6.30
N ILE A 12 -16.87 5.77 7.52
CA ILE A 12 -15.76 4.82 7.79
C ILE A 12 -16.06 3.43 7.25
N ILE A 13 -17.29 2.93 7.40
CA ILE A 13 -17.69 1.64 6.83
C ILE A 13 -17.55 1.67 5.31
N SER A 14 -18.01 2.75 4.66
CA SER A 14 -17.87 2.89 3.20
C SER A 14 -16.41 2.96 2.74
N CYS A 15 -15.55 3.60 3.52
CA CYS A 15 -14.12 3.71 3.25
C CYS A 15 -13.41 2.36 3.43
N ALA A 16 -13.78 1.60 4.48
CA ALA A 16 -13.26 0.25 4.72
C ALA A 16 -13.64 -0.72 3.59
N VAL A 17 -14.88 -0.67 3.11
CA VAL A 17 -15.30 -1.49 1.96
C VAL A 17 -14.52 -1.09 0.70
N SER A 18 -14.32 0.21 0.48
CA SER A 18 -13.54 0.72 -0.66
C SER A 18 -12.08 0.27 -0.61
N VAL A 19 -11.45 0.25 0.57
CA VAL A 19 -10.08 -0.23 0.73
C VAL A 19 -9.98 -1.74 0.44
N SER A 20 -10.95 -2.55 0.92
CA SER A 20 -10.95 -4.00 0.70
C SER A 20 -11.19 -4.41 -0.75
N LEU A 21 -11.90 -3.61 -1.54
CA LEU A 21 -12.20 -3.91 -2.95
C LEU A 21 -11.08 -3.49 -3.92
N THR A 22 -10.06 -2.79 -3.43
CA THR A 22 -9.04 -2.20 -4.29
C THR A 22 -7.94 -3.22 -4.63
N LYS A 23 -7.79 -3.55 -5.92
CA LYS A 23 -6.78 -4.50 -6.42
C LYS A 23 -5.38 -3.89 -6.56
N ASN A 24 -5.28 -2.56 -6.60
CA ASN A 24 -4.03 -1.82 -6.73
C ASN A 24 -3.53 -1.41 -5.33
N LEU A 25 -2.40 -1.96 -4.90
CA LEU A 25 -1.82 -1.70 -3.58
C LEU A 25 -1.59 -0.19 -3.31
N LEU A 26 -1.18 0.58 -4.33
CA LEU A 26 -0.97 2.02 -4.22
C LEU A 26 -2.31 2.77 -4.02
N THR A 27 -3.35 2.39 -4.76
CA THR A 27 -4.70 2.96 -4.58
C THR A 27 -5.28 2.61 -3.21
N ALA A 28 -5.09 1.37 -2.73
CA ALA A 28 -5.53 0.96 -1.41
C ALA A 28 -4.82 1.74 -0.30
N LEU A 29 -3.51 2.00 -0.46
CA LEU A 29 -2.72 2.85 0.44
C LEU A 29 -3.27 4.28 0.51
N VAL A 30 -3.59 4.89 -0.63
CA VAL A 30 -4.12 6.27 -0.66
C VAL A 30 -5.49 6.36 0.02
N ILE A 31 -6.36 5.36 -0.21
CA ILE A 31 -7.66 5.27 0.47
C ILE A 31 -7.47 5.07 1.99
N PHE A 32 -6.50 4.24 2.39
CA PHE A 32 -6.15 4.02 3.78
C PHE A 32 -5.64 5.29 4.48
N MET A 33 -4.84 6.12 3.81
CA MET A 33 -4.43 7.42 4.36
C MET A 33 -5.63 8.33 4.66
N GLY A 34 -6.61 8.37 3.74
CA GLY A 34 -7.85 9.12 3.94
C GLY A 34 -8.71 8.56 5.08
N GLN A 35 -8.74 7.23 5.25
CA GLN A 35 -9.44 6.57 6.36
C GLN A 35 -8.82 6.91 7.72
N SER A 36 -7.49 6.96 7.82
CA SER A 36 -6.82 7.34 9.08
C SER A 36 -7.10 8.80 9.44
N LEU A 37 -7.10 9.71 8.47
CA LEU A 37 -7.48 11.11 8.71
C LEU A 37 -8.93 11.23 9.22
N ALA A 38 -9.85 10.48 8.61
CA ALA A 38 -11.25 10.44 9.02
C ALA A 38 -11.42 9.88 10.44
N MET A 39 -10.61 8.89 10.83
CA MET A 39 -10.57 8.39 12.20
C MET A 39 -10.01 9.46 13.16
N SER A 40 -8.91 10.15 12.85
CA SER A 40 -8.42 11.22 13.72
C SER A 40 -9.48 12.33 13.96
N VAL A 41 -10.31 12.61 12.94
CA VAL A 41 -11.47 13.50 13.08
C VAL A 41 -12.57 12.91 13.98
N ILE A 42 -12.78 11.59 14.04
CA ILE A 42 -13.72 11.02 15.02
C ILE A 42 -13.24 11.27 16.45
N TRP A 43 -11.94 11.14 16.71
CA TRP A 43 -11.36 11.34 18.04
C TRP A 43 -11.50 12.77 18.54
N ILE A 44 -11.36 13.77 17.65
CA ILE A 44 -11.60 15.16 18.02
C ILE A 44 -13.08 15.42 18.34
N LEU A 45 -14.00 14.72 17.66
CA LEU A 45 -15.45 14.79 17.92
C LEU A 45 -15.86 14.06 19.20
N LEU A 46 -15.13 13.01 19.60
CA LEU A 46 -15.30 12.32 20.88
C LEU A 46 -14.66 13.07 22.07
N GLU A 47 -14.32 14.34 21.90
CA GLU A 47 -13.75 15.20 22.95
C GLU A 47 -12.41 14.64 23.52
N SER A 48 -11.69 13.87 22.70
CA SER A 48 -10.44 13.19 23.06
C SER A 48 -9.28 13.66 22.18
N PRO A 49 -8.77 14.90 22.39
CA PRO A 49 -7.76 15.52 21.53
C PRO A 49 -6.38 14.86 21.61
N ASP A 50 -6.05 14.24 22.75
CA ASP A 50 -4.77 13.55 22.97
C ASP A 50 -4.63 12.32 22.05
N LEU A 51 -5.72 11.54 21.97
CA LEU A 51 -5.82 10.38 21.11
C LEU A 51 -5.94 10.78 19.63
N ALA A 52 -6.57 11.90 19.31
CA ALA A 52 -6.64 12.42 17.94
C ALA A 52 -5.25 12.75 17.37
N ILE A 53 -4.41 13.44 18.16
CA ILE A 53 -3.04 13.83 17.76
C ILE A 53 -2.16 12.59 17.55
N THR A 54 -2.23 11.62 18.46
CA THR A 54 -1.43 10.40 18.37
C THR A 54 -1.88 9.53 17.19
N GLU A 55 -3.17 9.42 16.92
CA GLU A 55 -3.70 8.72 15.74
C GLU A 55 -3.26 9.40 14.43
N ALA A 56 -3.35 10.74 14.34
CA ALA A 56 -2.89 11.47 13.15
C ALA A 56 -1.39 11.24 12.87
N ALA A 57 -0.55 11.28 13.92
CA ALA A 57 0.89 11.06 13.78
C ALA A 57 1.23 9.62 13.36
N VAL A 58 0.55 8.62 13.94
CA VAL A 58 0.84 7.20 13.68
C VAL A 58 0.17 6.71 12.40
N GLY A 59 -1.09 7.01 12.17
CA GLY A 59 -1.87 6.49 11.05
C GLY A 59 -1.55 7.18 9.71
N ALA A 60 -1.70 8.50 9.63
CA ALA A 60 -1.39 9.26 8.41
C ALA A 60 0.11 9.53 8.25
N GLY A 61 0.88 9.57 9.34
CA GLY A 61 2.32 9.79 9.30
C GLY A 61 3.12 8.50 9.10
N ILE A 62 3.39 7.79 10.20
CA ILE A 62 4.39 6.71 10.23
C ILE A 62 3.92 5.46 9.46
N THR A 63 2.70 5.00 9.71
CA THR A 63 2.13 3.79 9.09
C THR A 63 2.12 3.91 7.56
N SER A 64 1.68 5.07 7.09
CA SER A 64 1.62 5.45 5.68
C SER A 64 3.01 5.44 5.02
N LEU A 65 4.03 5.98 5.70
CA LEU A 65 5.41 5.98 5.23
C LEU A 65 5.99 4.55 5.15
N LEU A 66 5.76 3.73 6.19
CA LEU A 66 6.20 2.34 6.23
C LEU A 66 5.56 1.49 5.13
N LEU A 67 4.26 1.65 4.93
CA LEU A 67 3.51 0.92 3.92
C LEU A 67 3.98 1.33 2.52
N PHE A 68 4.25 2.62 2.29
CA PHE A 68 4.84 3.08 1.02
C PHE A 68 6.22 2.47 0.75
N VAL A 69 7.13 2.48 1.74
CA VAL A 69 8.47 1.87 1.59
C VAL A 69 8.37 0.38 1.30
N THR A 70 7.46 -0.31 1.99
CA THR A 70 7.19 -1.74 1.78
C THR A 70 6.67 -2.02 0.39
N LEU A 71 5.70 -1.23 -0.09
CA LEU A 71 5.18 -1.33 -1.46
C LEU A 71 6.24 -1.05 -2.51
N LYS A 72 7.09 -0.03 -2.30
CA LYS A 72 8.20 0.28 -3.20
C LYS A 72 9.20 -0.89 -3.28
N LYS A 73 9.46 -1.55 -2.15
CA LYS A 73 10.35 -2.72 -2.11
C LYS A 73 9.74 -3.94 -2.81
N ILE A 74 8.44 -4.21 -2.62
CA ILE A 74 7.73 -5.30 -3.31
C ILE A 74 7.71 -5.07 -4.83
N HIS A 75 7.44 -3.85 -5.27
CA HIS A 75 7.46 -3.51 -6.69
C HIS A 75 8.88 -3.60 -7.28
N ALA A 76 9.92 -3.23 -6.52
CA ALA A 76 11.31 -3.41 -6.93
C ALA A 76 11.73 -4.89 -7.02
N ILE A 77 11.18 -5.75 -6.16
CA ILE A 77 11.41 -7.21 -6.22
C ILE A 77 10.73 -7.82 -7.46
N ASP A 78 9.56 -7.32 -7.86
CA ASP A 78 8.87 -7.78 -9.07
C ASP A 78 9.67 -7.46 -10.35
N ILE A 79 10.29 -6.27 -10.43
CA ILE A 79 11.17 -5.86 -11.54
C ILE A 79 12.40 -6.76 -11.66
N GLN A 80 13.02 -7.15 -10.55
CA GLN A 80 14.24 -7.97 -10.54
C GLN A 80 14.02 -9.40 -11.09
N LYS A 81 12.80 -9.94 -10.98
CA LYS A 81 12.49 -11.29 -11.48
C LYS A 81 12.44 -11.37 -13.02
N GLY A 82 12.32 -10.25 -13.72
CA GLY A 82 12.31 -10.17 -15.18
C GLY A 82 13.70 -10.14 -15.84
N THR A 83 14.71 -9.64 -15.14
CA THR A 83 16.06 -9.44 -15.71
C THR A 83 16.97 -10.67 -15.56
N ASP A 84 16.73 -11.54 -14.59
CA ASP A 84 17.58 -12.73 -14.38
C ASP A 84 17.34 -13.84 -15.43
N LYS A 85 16.13 -13.91 -16.01
CA LYS A 85 15.79 -14.93 -17.01
C LYS A 85 16.36 -14.67 -18.40
N THR A 86 16.67 -13.42 -18.74
CA THR A 86 17.17 -13.09 -20.09
C THR A 86 18.65 -13.42 -20.25
N THR A 87 19.44 -13.37 -19.17
CA THR A 87 20.88 -13.64 -19.21
C THR A 87 21.21 -15.14 -19.26
N ASN A 88 20.41 -16.00 -18.59
CA ASN A 88 20.63 -17.45 -18.64
C ASN A 88 20.38 -18.04 -20.05
N ASN A 89 19.37 -17.56 -20.77
CA ASN A 89 19.01 -18.10 -22.09
C ASN A 89 19.98 -17.69 -23.21
N VAL A 90 20.70 -16.57 -23.06
CA VAL A 90 21.71 -16.13 -24.04
C VAL A 90 22.98 -16.96 -23.92
N GLN A 91 23.35 -17.39 -22.71
CA GLN A 91 24.53 -18.21 -22.49
C GLN A 91 24.35 -19.65 -23.03
N GLU A 92 23.16 -20.24 -22.87
CA GLU A 92 22.86 -21.58 -23.39
C GLU A 92 22.74 -21.63 -24.93
N GLY A 93 22.30 -20.54 -25.57
CA GLY A 93 22.18 -20.46 -27.03
C GLY A 93 23.50 -20.30 -27.79
N VAL A 94 24.54 -19.73 -27.17
CA VAL A 94 25.85 -19.51 -27.81
C VAL A 94 26.75 -20.75 -27.69
N THR A 95 26.57 -21.56 -26.64
CA THR A 95 27.41 -22.75 -26.39
C THR A 95 27.00 -23.95 -27.27
N ARG A 96 25.82 -23.92 -27.86
CA ARG A 96 25.25 -25.01 -28.69
C ARG A 96 25.55 -24.92 -30.18
N HIS A 97 26.32 -23.92 -30.63
CA HIS A 97 26.64 -23.75 -32.06
C HIS A 97 28.12 -24.02 -32.39
N GLY A 98 28.91 -24.50 -31.42
CA GLY A 98 30.35 -24.75 -31.58
C GLY A 98 30.77 -26.23 -31.59
N GLU A 99 29.86 -27.19 -31.47
CA GLU A 99 30.23 -28.62 -31.36
C GLU A 99 30.04 -29.43 -32.65
N ASP A 100 29.63 -28.79 -33.75
CA ASP A 100 29.30 -29.44 -35.02
C ASP A 100 30.26 -29.03 -36.18
N GLN A 101 31.47 -28.55 -35.84
CA GLN A 101 32.52 -28.22 -36.83
C GLN A 101 33.89 -28.91 -36.63
N GLU A 102 33.95 -30.07 -35.95
CA GLU A 102 35.13 -30.95 -36.00
C GLU A 102 34.85 -32.27 -36.72
#